data_AF-A0A0D0NQ96-F1
#
_entry.id   AF-A0A0D0NQ96-F1
#
_cell.length_a   1.000
_cell.length_b   1.000
_cell.length_c   1.000
_cell.angle_alpha   90.00
_cell.angle_beta   90.00
_cell.angle_gamma   90.00
#
_symmetry.space_group_name_H-M   'P 1'
#
loop_
_entity.id
_entity.type
_entity.pdbx_description
1 polymer ?
#
loop_
_entity_poly.entity_id
_entity_poly.type
_entity_poly.pdbx_seq_one_letter_code
_entity_poly.pdbx_strand_id
1 'polypeptide(L)'
;MLYGWHIARVHVAMCEIHCLGYPSAVWVVDRSELIARLSKYTSVNEDIVEKVLGYLTFGAHNIRDPDIALQPLVELKKGCFALSPLLWINSNAERNFCTLLNKIPELRQSYLELTLEKEWVLQQEIIEALRTHPYDIKFGKLSNTNLDIAIIDHEKKACACIELKWFIEPAEIREVIDRSAELKKGVHQAKKLKHHFERMDPALMSLLEIDENYRLVSFVGSRNWIGYHDVQDGSIPIIKIWHFIKSLKEFSDLSKTLDWLEERLYLPLCGKDYEVVLLDIEFGCWKSKWYGMKSATGPDINI
;
A
#
# COMPACT_ATOMS: atom_id res chain seq x y z
N MET A 1 30.04 20.79 5.30
CA MET A 1 30.42 19.83 6.37
C MET A 1 30.62 18.38 5.90
N LEU A 2 30.08 17.94 4.75
CA LEU A 2 30.21 16.55 4.26
C LEU A 2 31.65 16.08 3.94
N TYR A 3 32.56 16.99 3.57
CA TYR A 3 33.92 16.61 3.13
C TYR A 3 34.86 16.21 4.28
N GLY A 4 34.77 16.85 5.45
CA GLY A 4 35.67 16.56 6.58
C GLY A 4 35.44 15.16 7.15
N TRP A 5 34.19 14.73 7.23
CA TRP A 5 33.83 13.40 7.72
C TRP A 5 34.28 12.29 6.75
N HIS A 6 34.19 12.52 5.44
CA HIS A 6 34.69 11.57 4.44
C HIS A 6 36.22 11.44 4.49
N ILE A 7 36.95 12.56 4.55
CA ILE A 7 38.43 12.57 4.63
C ILE A 7 38.90 11.86 5.90
N ALA A 8 38.29 12.16 7.05
CA ALA A 8 38.62 11.50 8.31
C ALA A 8 38.38 9.98 8.25
N ARG A 9 37.29 9.53 7.61
CA ARG A 9 37.02 8.10 7.44
C ARG A 9 37.98 7.39 6.50
N VAL A 10 38.31 8.00 5.37
CA VAL A 10 39.29 7.43 4.42
C VAL A 10 40.65 7.29 5.10
N HIS A 11 41.06 8.30 5.85
CA HIS A 11 42.31 8.26 6.63
C HIS A 11 42.28 7.15 7.69
N VAL A 12 41.19 7.02 8.47
CA VAL A 12 41.01 5.96 9.47
C VAL A 12 41.00 4.56 8.86
N ALA A 13 40.36 4.38 7.69
CA ALA A 13 40.35 3.10 6.98
C ALA A 13 41.73 2.73 6.41
N MET A 14 42.52 3.72 5.99
CA MET A 14 43.91 3.52 5.55
C MET A 14 44.86 3.20 6.70
N CYS A 15 44.52 3.56 7.95
CA CYS A 15 45.32 3.30 9.15
C CYS A 15 45.01 1.96 9.83
N GLU A 16 44.48 0.97 9.11
CA GLU A 16 44.22 -0.42 9.59
C GLU A 16 43.28 -0.54 10.81
N ILE A 17 42.48 0.48 11.10
CA ILE A 17 41.48 0.38 12.17
C ILE A 17 40.31 -0.49 11.68
N HIS A 18 40.34 -1.76 12.06
CA HIS A 18 39.30 -2.73 11.74
C HIS A 18 37.92 -2.25 12.25
N CYS A 19 36.89 -2.41 11.41
CA CYS A 19 35.47 -2.30 11.74
C CYS A 19 34.82 -0.89 11.86
N LEU A 20 35.52 0.23 11.69
CA LEU A 20 34.91 1.57 11.81
C LEU A 20 34.44 2.23 10.49
N GLY A 21 34.55 1.53 9.36
CA GLY A 21 34.31 2.09 8.02
C GLY A 21 33.06 1.61 7.26
N TYR A 22 32.35 0.57 7.73
CA TYR A 22 31.39 -0.18 6.90
C TYR A 22 29.93 0.34 6.80
N PRO A 23 29.37 1.15 7.70
CA PRO A 23 27.94 1.53 7.62
C PRO A 23 27.56 2.33 6.36
N SER A 24 28.57 2.94 5.72
CA SER A 24 28.40 3.71 4.47
C SER A 24 29.40 3.29 3.40
N ALA A 25 29.98 2.09 3.53
CA ALA A 25 30.80 1.50 2.48
C ALA A 25 29.88 0.91 1.41
N VAL A 26 30.28 1.06 0.15
CA VAL A 26 29.61 0.44 -0.99
C VAL A 26 30.43 -0.79 -1.37
N TRP A 27 29.76 -1.93 -1.55
CA TRP A 27 30.40 -3.12 -2.08
C TRP A 27 30.57 -2.95 -3.59
N VAL A 28 31.82 -2.93 -4.06
CA VAL A 28 32.14 -2.90 -5.48
C VAL A 28 32.51 -4.31 -5.92
N VAL A 29 31.84 -4.81 -6.95
CA VAL A 29 31.97 -6.18 -7.44
C VAL A 29 31.95 -6.20 -8.96
N ASP A 30 32.75 -7.08 -9.58
CA ASP A 30 32.69 -7.28 -11.03
C ASP A 30 31.36 -7.91 -11.43
N ARG A 31 30.80 -7.47 -12.56
CA ARG A 31 29.50 -7.95 -13.04
C ARG A 31 29.48 -9.47 -13.25
N SER A 32 30.52 -10.01 -13.87
CA SER A 32 30.66 -11.46 -14.09
C SER A 32 30.77 -12.22 -12.76
N GLU A 33 31.51 -11.68 -11.79
CA GLU A 33 31.62 -12.27 -10.46
C GLU A 33 30.28 -12.30 -9.74
N LEU A 34 29.52 -11.20 -9.78
CA LEU A 34 28.20 -11.11 -9.16
C LEU A 34 27.21 -12.11 -9.81
N ILE A 35 27.20 -12.21 -11.14
CA ILE A 35 26.37 -13.17 -11.87
C ILE A 35 26.71 -14.61 -11.46
N ALA A 36 28.00 -14.97 -11.50
CA ALA A 36 28.45 -16.32 -11.14
C ALA A 36 28.11 -16.66 -9.68
N ARG A 37 28.28 -15.72 -8.75
CA ARG A 37 27.89 -15.90 -7.34
C ARG A 37 26.39 -16.13 -7.20
N LEU A 38 25.55 -15.28 -7.79
CA LEU A 38 24.10 -15.40 -7.69
C LEU A 38 23.62 -16.71 -8.32
N SER A 39 24.09 -17.05 -9.52
CA SER A 39 23.80 -18.32 -10.20
C SER A 39 24.17 -19.52 -9.32
N LYS A 40 25.35 -19.51 -8.71
CA LYS A 40 25.79 -20.58 -7.79
C LYS A 40 24.89 -20.73 -6.57
N TYR A 41 24.44 -19.63 -5.95
CA TYR A 41 23.67 -19.70 -4.70
C TYR A 41 22.16 -19.89 -4.92
N THR A 42 21.61 -19.45 -6.05
CA THR A 42 20.18 -19.58 -6.36
C THR A 42 19.87 -20.74 -7.30
N SER A 43 20.89 -21.35 -7.92
CA SER A 43 20.76 -22.32 -9.01
C SER A 43 20.02 -21.78 -10.24
N VAL A 44 19.89 -20.45 -10.37
CA VAL A 44 19.27 -19.79 -11.51
C VAL A 44 20.32 -19.60 -12.60
N ASN A 45 19.94 -19.89 -13.86
CA ASN A 45 20.82 -19.73 -15.01
C ASN A 45 21.40 -18.30 -15.12
N GLU A 46 22.68 -18.20 -15.49
CA GLU A 46 23.40 -16.91 -15.58
C GLU A 46 22.71 -15.89 -16.50
N ASP A 47 22.13 -16.32 -17.63
CA ASP A 47 21.39 -15.44 -18.55
C ASP A 47 20.14 -14.83 -17.88
N ILE A 48 19.50 -15.59 -16.99
CA ILE A 48 18.33 -15.12 -16.24
C ILE A 48 18.79 -14.15 -15.15
N VAL A 49 19.85 -14.50 -14.42
CA VAL A 49 20.46 -13.62 -13.41
C VAL A 49 20.85 -12.29 -14.04
N GLU A 50 21.50 -12.32 -15.21
CA GLU A 50 21.93 -11.12 -15.92
C GLU A 50 20.74 -10.21 -16.27
N LYS A 51 19.62 -10.79 -16.75
CA LYS A 51 18.39 -10.04 -17.02
C LYS A 51 17.80 -9.41 -15.76
N VAL A 52 17.76 -10.15 -14.65
CA VAL A 52 17.27 -9.64 -13.36
C VAL A 52 18.13 -8.48 -12.86
N LEU A 53 19.46 -8.61 -12.94
CA LEU A 53 20.37 -7.52 -12.59
C LEU A 53 20.17 -6.30 -13.49
N GLY A 54 19.85 -6.50 -14.78
CA GLY A 54 19.46 -5.44 -15.70
C GLY A 54 18.27 -4.61 -15.18
N TYR A 55 17.21 -5.28 -14.72
CA TYR A 55 16.05 -4.59 -14.13
C TYR A 55 16.39 -3.85 -12.83
N LEU A 56 17.28 -4.40 -12.00
CA LEU A 56 17.72 -3.82 -10.74
C LEU A 56 18.81 -2.74 -10.90
N THR A 57 19.28 -2.47 -12.11
CA THR A 57 20.31 -1.47 -12.40
C THR A 57 19.70 -0.07 -12.49
N PHE A 58 20.23 0.85 -11.69
CA PHE A 58 19.71 2.21 -11.53
C PHE A 58 19.66 2.96 -12.87
N GLY A 59 18.46 3.38 -13.27
CA GLY A 59 18.24 4.10 -14.53
C GLY A 59 18.20 3.21 -15.78
N ALA A 60 18.33 1.89 -15.64
CA ALA A 60 18.15 0.97 -16.75
C ALA A 60 16.67 0.93 -17.20
N HIS A 61 16.43 0.40 -18.41
CA HIS A 61 15.10 0.23 -19.00
C HIS A 61 14.29 1.53 -19.19
N ASN A 62 14.98 2.66 -19.44
CA ASN A 62 14.36 3.96 -19.75
C ASN A 62 13.35 4.45 -18.69
N ILE A 63 13.54 4.07 -17.43
CA ILE A 63 12.72 4.57 -16.32
C ILE A 63 13.02 6.06 -16.14
N ARG A 64 11.98 6.90 -16.30
CA ARG A 64 12.09 8.38 -16.27
C ARG A 64 12.60 8.92 -14.92
N ASP A 65 12.20 8.28 -13.83
CA ASP A 65 12.51 8.67 -12.45
C ASP A 65 13.02 7.43 -11.69
N PRO A 66 14.30 7.05 -11.85
CA PRO A 66 14.84 5.89 -11.18
C PRO A 66 14.95 6.12 -9.67
N ASP A 67 14.69 5.07 -8.90
CA ASP A 67 14.77 5.07 -7.44
C ASP A 67 15.79 4.03 -6.99
N ILE A 68 16.76 4.44 -6.17
CA ILE A 68 17.82 3.57 -5.66
C ILE A 68 17.28 2.48 -4.73
N ALA A 69 16.11 2.67 -4.13
CA ALA A 69 15.44 1.64 -3.34
C ALA A 69 14.86 0.52 -4.23
N LEU A 70 14.46 0.84 -5.47
CA LEU A 70 13.91 -0.12 -6.44
C LEU A 70 15.02 -0.74 -7.31
N GLN A 71 16.00 0.07 -7.70
CA GLN A 71 17.12 -0.29 -8.56
C GLN A 71 18.44 -0.04 -7.80
N PRO A 72 18.81 -0.92 -6.85
CA PRO A 72 19.93 -0.67 -5.94
C PRO A 72 21.32 -0.87 -6.57
N LEU A 73 21.41 -1.40 -7.79
CA LEU A 73 22.68 -1.62 -8.48
C LEU A 73 23.09 -0.36 -9.24
N VAL A 74 24.23 0.22 -8.92
CA VAL A 74 24.78 1.33 -9.71
C VAL A 74 25.88 0.79 -10.60
N GLU A 75 25.70 0.90 -11.92
CA GLU A 75 26.75 0.53 -12.86
C GLU A 75 27.91 1.53 -12.79
N LEU A 76 29.12 1.00 -12.63
CA LEU A 76 30.36 1.76 -12.62
C LEU A 76 31.13 1.55 -13.93
N LYS A 77 32.12 2.40 -14.17
CA LYS A 77 33.07 2.19 -15.28
C LYS A 77 33.77 0.85 -15.14
N LYS A 78 34.11 0.23 -16.28
CA LYS A 78 34.83 -1.06 -16.39
C LYS A 78 34.02 -2.31 -16.02
N GLY A 79 32.68 -2.23 -16.03
CA GLY A 79 31.84 -3.42 -15.86
C GLY A 79 31.71 -3.90 -14.41
N CYS A 80 31.89 -2.99 -13.45
CA CYS A 80 31.67 -3.27 -12.03
C CYS A 80 30.31 -2.69 -11.59
N PHE A 81 29.70 -3.29 -10.58
CA PHE A 81 28.56 -2.74 -9.87
C PHE A 81 28.95 -2.19 -8.50
N ALA A 82 28.31 -1.10 -8.12
CA ALA A 82 28.28 -0.57 -6.76
C ALA A 82 26.95 -0.98 -6.09
N LEU A 83 27.05 -1.68 -4.96
CA LEU A 83 25.92 -2.10 -4.14
C LEU A 83 26.03 -1.49 -2.75
N SER A 84 25.00 -0.78 -2.30
CA SER A 84 24.90 -0.41 -0.89
C SER A 84 24.43 -1.62 -0.08
N PRO A 85 25.23 -2.18 0.85
CA PRO A 85 24.78 -3.30 1.69
C PRO A 85 23.53 -2.95 2.49
N LEU A 86 23.42 -1.68 2.94
CA LEU A 86 22.25 -1.19 3.67
C LEU A 86 20.98 -1.26 2.82
N LEU A 87 21.02 -0.82 1.56
CA LEU A 87 19.85 -0.90 0.68
C LEU A 87 19.54 -2.34 0.29
N TRP A 88 20.58 -3.14 0.01
CA TRP A 88 20.42 -4.51 -0.44
C TRP A 88 19.78 -5.40 0.63
N ILE A 89 20.25 -5.33 1.87
CA ILE A 89 19.74 -6.14 3.00
C ILE A 89 18.32 -5.72 3.39
N ASN A 90 17.97 -4.43 3.26
CA ASN A 90 16.64 -3.92 3.58
C ASN A 90 15.70 -3.87 2.36
N SER A 91 16.09 -4.46 1.23
CA SER A 91 15.28 -4.47 0.01
C SER A 91 14.13 -5.46 0.14
N ASN A 92 12.90 -5.00 -0.14
CA ASN A 92 11.78 -5.89 -0.35
C ASN A 92 11.70 -6.25 -1.84
N ALA A 93 12.41 -7.30 -2.23
CA ALA A 93 12.61 -7.67 -3.64
C ALA A 93 11.29 -7.92 -4.39
N GLU A 94 10.33 -8.63 -3.77
CA GLU A 94 9.03 -8.94 -4.39
C GLU A 94 8.23 -7.67 -4.66
N ARG A 95 8.11 -6.81 -3.64
CA ARG A 95 7.45 -5.52 -3.73
C ARG A 95 8.09 -4.64 -4.80
N ASN A 96 9.42 -4.53 -4.76
CA ASN A 96 10.19 -3.70 -5.66
C ASN A 96 10.04 -4.15 -7.11
N PHE A 97 10.07 -5.47 -7.35
CA PHE A 97 9.81 -6.05 -8.66
C PHE A 97 8.42 -5.68 -9.18
N CYS A 98 7.37 -5.84 -8.36
CA CYS A 98 6.02 -5.44 -8.79
C CYS A 98 5.90 -3.94 -9.10
N THR A 99 6.60 -3.07 -8.35
CA THR A 99 6.66 -1.64 -8.66
C THR A 99 7.41 -1.37 -9.96
N LEU A 100 8.52 -2.07 -10.22
CA LEU A 100 9.29 -1.95 -11.47
C LEU A 100 8.47 -2.36 -12.69
N LEU A 101 7.68 -3.45 -12.62
CA LEU A 101 6.80 -3.87 -13.72
C LEU A 101 5.84 -2.77 -14.18
N ASN A 102 5.36 -1.93 -13.25
CA ASN A 102 4.48 -0.81 -13.57
C ASN A 102 5.24 0.41 -14.15
N LYS A 103 6.53 0.58 -13.81
CA LYS A 103 7.36 1.71 -14.27
C LYS A 103 8.03 1.43 -15.62
N ILE A 104 8.28 0.18 -15.97
CA ILE A 104 8.91 -0.23 -17.24
C ILE A 104 7.85 -0.28 -18.35
N PRO A 105 7.95 0.56 -19.40
CA PRO A 105 6.92 0.67 -20.44
C PRO A 105 6.54 -0.66 -21.10
N GLU A 106 7.52 -1.51 -21.39
CA GLU A 106 7.34 -2.79 -22.08
C GLU A 106 6.61 -3.83 -21.22
N LEU A 107 6.71 -3.71 -19.89
CA LEU A 107 6.13 -4.67 -18.92
C LEU A 107 4.80 -4.18 -18.34
N ARG A 108 4.40 -2.95 -18.65
CA ARG A 108 3.19 -2.33 -18.13
C ARG A 108 1.92 -3.12 -18.48
N GLN A 109 1.87 -3.73 -19.67
CA GLN A 109 0.73 -4.54 -20.09
C GLN A 109 0.55 -5.78 -19.18
N SER A 110 1.64 -6.49 -18.91
CA SER A 110 1.62 -7.63 -17.97
C SER A 110 1.22 -7.21 -16.56
N TYR A 111 1.63 -6.01 -16.11
CA TYR A 111 1.17 -5.45 -14.85
C TYR A 111 -0.34 -5.18 -14.81
N LEU A 112 -0.93 -4.72 -15.92
CA LEU A 112 -2.38 -4.48 -16.02
C LEU A 112 -3.17 -5.80 -15.92
N GLU A 113 -2.69 -6.87 -16.58
CA GLU A 113 -3.29 -8.21 -16.48
C GLU A 113 -3.25 -8.73 -15.03
N LEU A 114 -2.10 -8.61 -14.36
CA LEU A 114 -1.96 -8.94 -12.93
C LEU A 114 -2.88 -8.11 -12.03
N THR A 115 -3.23 -6.88 -12.44
CA THR A 115 -4.13 -6.02 -11.65
C THR A 115 -5.56 -6.53 -11.71
N LEU A 116 -6.03 -7.00 -12.88
CA LEU A 116 -7.34 -7.63 -13.04
C LEU A 116 -7.43 -8.93 -12.24
N GLU A 117 -6.39 -9.75 -12.27
CA GLU A 117 -6.33 -10.97 -11.46
C GLU A 117 -6.43 -10.69 -9.96
N LYS A 118 -5.74 -9.64 -9.47
CA LYS A 118 -5.82 -9.22 -8.06
C LYS A 118 -7.23 -8.84 -7.63
N GLU A 119 -7.94 -8.07 -8.45
CA GLU A 119 -9.32 -7.68 -8.16
C GLU A 119 -10.23 -8.92 -8.05
N TRP A 120 -10.10 -9.85 -9.01
CA TRP A 120 -10.82 -11.11 -8.98
C TRP A 120 -10.50 -11.94 -7.74
N VAL A 121 -9.22 -12.07 -7.35
CA VAL A 121 -8.83 -12.78 -6.12
C VAL A 121 -9.48 -12.14 -4.89
N LEU A 122 -9.47 -10.80 -4.80
CA LEU A 122 -10.08 -10.10 -3.67
C LEU A 122 -11.61 -10.29 -3.61
N GLN A 123 -12.28 -10.33 -4.78
CA GLN A 123 -13.70 -10.69 -4.87
C GLN A 123 -13.95 -12.10 -4.35
N GLN A 124 -13.14 -13.10 -4.79
CA GLN A 124 -13.29 -14.49 -4.35
C GLN A 124 -13.07 -14.64 -2.85
N GLU A 125 -12.11 -13.92 -2.26
CA GLU A 125 -11.90 -13.92 -0.82
C GLU A 125 -13.12 -13.40 -0.05
N ILE A 126 -13.78 -12.35 -0.53
CA ILE A 126 -15.01 -11.82 0.08
C ILE A 126 -16.13 -12.86 -0.03
N ILE A 127 -16.32 -13.45 -1.21
CA ILE A 127 -17.35 -14.48 -1.46
C ILE A 127 -17.15 -15.68 -0.53
N GLU A 128 -15.95 -16.25 -0.48
CA GLU A 128 -15.67 -17.41 0.37
C GLU A 128 -15.80 -17.05 1.87
N ALA A 129 -15.38 -15.85 2.27
CA ALA A 129 -15.49 -15.41 3.65
C ALA A 129 -16.96 -15.27 4.12
N LEU A 130 -17.89 -15.00 3.21
CA LEU A 130 -19.32 -14.79 3.48
C LEU A 130 -20.21 -15.94 3.01
N ARG A 131 -19.63 -17.03 2.49
CA ARG A 131 -20.38 -18.16 1.90
C ARG A 131 -21.42 -18.79 2.83
N THR A 132 -21.20 -18.73 4.13
CA THR A 132 -22.10 -19.29 5.15
C THR A 132 -23.17 -18.30 5.63
N HIS A 133 -23.14 -17.05 5.16
CA HIS A 133 -24.04 -15.99 5.57
C HIS A 133 -25.17 -15.84 4.53
N PRO A 134 -26.37 -15.41 4.94
CA PRO A 134 -27.53 -15.30 4.05
C PRO A 134 -27.48 -14.02 3.19
N TYR A 135 -26.29 -13.62 2.73
CA TYR A 135 -26.11 -12.43 1.91
C TYR A 135 -26.07 -12.79 0.43
N ASP A 136 -26.76 -12.00 -0.39
CA ASP A 136 -26.59 -12.05 -1.83
C ASP A 136 -25.38 -11.21 -2.24
N ILE A 137 -24.59 -11.71 -3.20
CA ILE A 137 -23.37 -11.06 -3.65
C ILE A 137 -23.49 -10.80 -5.15
N LYS A 138 -23.48 -9.54 -5.55
CA LYS A 138 -23.60 -9.10 -6.94
C LYS A 138 -22.35 -8.34 -7.39
N PHE A 139 -22.03 -8.40 -8.67
CA PHE A 139 -20.99 -7.63 -9.32
C PHE A 139 -21.34 -7.48 -10.80
N GLY A 140 -20.88 -6.42 -11.46
CA GLY A 140 -21.23 -6.19 -12.85
C GLY A 140 -20.86 -4.82 -13.40
N LYS A 141 -21.23 -4.58 -14.64
CA LYS A 141 -20.99 -3.30 -15.33
C LYS A 141 -22.29 -2.51 -15.42
N LEU A 142 -22.20 -1.21 -15.14
CA LEU A 142 -23.24 -0.23 -15.43
C LEU A 142 -22.80 0.64 -16.61
N SER A 143 -23.70 1.43 -17.17
CA SER A 143 -23.44 2.24 -18.37
C SER A 143 -22.26 3.21 -18.22
N ASN A 144 -22.04 3.75 -17.01
CA ASN A 144 -21.04 4.80 -16.74
C ASN A 144 -20.10 4.49 -15.55
N THR A 145 -20.22 3.31 -14.94
CA THR A 145 -19.37 2.85 -13.83
C THR A 145 -19.40 1.32 -13.75
N ASN A 146 -18.45 0.72 -13.06
CA ASN A 146 -18.51 -0.70 -12.70
C ASN A 146 -18.93 -0.83 -11.23
N LEU A 147 -19.54 -1.97 -10.91
CA LEU A 147 -19.78 -2.44 -9.55
C LEU A 147 -18.84 -3.61 -9.30
N ASP A 148 -17.76 -3.37 -8.56
CA ASP A 148 -16.77 -4.41 -8.30
C ASP A 148 -17.36 -5.52 -7.41
N ILE A 149 -18.07 -5.14 -6.34
CA ILE A 149 -18.85 -6.08 -5.53
C ILE A 149 -19.92 -5.35 -4.71
N ALA A 150 -21.08 -5.98 -4.54
CA ALA A 150 -22.12 -5.60 -3.60
C ALA A 150 -22.46 -6.78 -2.69
N ILE A 151 -22.71 -6.50 -1.41
CA ILE A 151 -23.22 -7.46 -0.42
C ILE A 151 -24.60 -6.97 0.00
N ILE A 152 -25.61 -7.83 -0.13
CA ILE A 152 -27.01 -7.48 0.05
C ILE A 152 -27.62 -8.38 1.12
N ASP A 153 -28.29 -7.76 2.08
CA ASP A 153 -29.12 -8.40 3.09
C ASP A 153 -30.58 -8.06 2.82
N HIS A 154 -31.31 -9.03 2.25
CA HIS A 154 -32.73 -8.86 1.91
C HIS A 154 -33.64 -8.84 3.15
N GLU A 155 -33.23 -9.46 4.27
CA GLU A 155 -34.03 -9.46 5.50
C GLU A 155 -34.01 -8.08 6.15
N LYS A 156 -32.81 -7.47 6.25
CA LYS A 156 -32.62 -6.14 6.84
C LYS A 156 -32.77 -4.99 5.85
N LYS A 157 -32.97 -5.29 4.57
CA LYS A 157 -32.97 -4.33 3.46
C LYS A 157 -31.72 -3.44 3.49
N ALA A 158 -30.54 -4.05 3.59
CA ALA A 158 -29.26 -3.35 3.61
C ALA A 158 -28.39 -3.78 2.41
N CYS A 159 -27.67 -2.83 1.81
CA CYS A 159 -26.80 -3.07 0.67
C CYS A 159 -25.48 -2.32 0.86
N ALA A 160 -24.36 -3.04 0.73
CA ALA A 160 -23.02 -2.53 0.80
C ALA A 160 -22.38 -2.60 -0.59
N CYS A 161 -22.16 -1.46 -1.25
CA CYS A 161 -21.42 -1.40 -2.52
C CYS A 161 -19.96 -1.05 -2.26
N ILE A 162 -19.05 -1.88 -2.77
CA ILE A 162 -17.63 -1.77 -2.48
C ILE A 162 -16.88 -1.55 -3.79
N GLU A 163 -16.14 -0.44 -3.86
CA GLU A 163 -15.10 -0.22 -4.87
C GLU A 163 -13.80 -0.84 -4.34
N LEU A 164 -13.27 -1.84 -5.04
CA LEU A 164 -12.12 -2.62 -4.60
C LEU A 164 -10.81 -1.97 -5.04
N LYS A 165 -9.81 -1.98 -4.15
CA LYS A 165 -8.46 -1.48 -4.44
C LYS A 165 -7.38 -2.36 -3.85
N TRP A 166 -6.56 -2.96 -4.72
CA TRP A 166 -5.38 -3.71 -4.31
C TRP A 166 -4.09 -3.00 -4.72
N PHE A 167 -3.57 -2.19 -3.80
CA PHE A 167 -2.28 -1.54 -3.98
C PHE A 167 -1.13 -2.40 -3.46
N ILE A 168 0.02 -2.21 -4.11
CA ILE A 168 1.31 -2.43 -3.46
C ILE A 168 1.47 -1.28 -2.47
N GLU A 169 1.78 -1.57 -1.20
CA GLU A 169 1.93 -0.51 -0.20
C GLU A 169 3.01 0.48 -0.63
N PRO A 170 2.71 1.79 -0.61
CA PRO A 170 3.66 2.80 -1.04
C PRO A 170 4.81 2.88 -0.02
N ALA A 171 6.05 2.85 -0.52
CA ALA A 171 7.27 2.93 0.29
C ALA A 171 7.99 4.29 0.17
N GLU A 172 7.62 5.11 -0.80
CA GLU A 172 8.16 6.45 -1.02
C GLU A 172 7.04 7.49 -1.15
N ILE A 173 7.38 8.76 -0.90
CA ILE A 173 6.42 9.88 -0.89
C ILE A 173 5.69 10.02 -2.24
N ARG A 174 6.40 9.82 -3.37
CA ARG A 174 5.78 9.93 -4.70
C ARG A 174 4.71 8.85 -4.90
N GLU A 175 5.03 7.62 -4.51
CA GLU A 175 4.05 6.54 -4.53
C GLU A 175 2.87 6.81 -3.60
N VAL A 176 3.09 7.39 -2.41
CA VAL A 176 2.00 7.80 -1.51
C VAL A 176 1.06 8.78 -2.24
N ILE A 177 1.60 9.76 -2.97
CA ILE A 177 0.82 10.74 -3.73
C ILE A 177 0.04 10.06 -4.86
N ASP A 178 0.70 9.21 -5.65
CA ASP A 178 0.08 8.52 -6.79
C ASP A 178 -1.06 7.58 -6.34
N ARG A 179 -0.81 6.78 -5.30
CA ARG A 179 -1.81 5.87 -4.74
C ARG A 179 -2.94 6.63 -4.04
N SER A 180 -2.64 7.77 -3.42
CA SER A 180 -3.67 8.68 -2.87
C SER A 180 -4.60 9.19 -3.97
N ALA A 181 -4.06 9.54 -5.14
CA ALA A 181 -4.87 9.97 -6.28
C ALA A 181 -5.74 8.83 -6.83
N GLU A 182 -5.24 7.58 -6.85
CA GLU A 182 -6.03 6.41 -7.24
C GLU A 182 -7.16 6.12 -6.26
N LEU A 183 -6.93 6.25 -4.95
CA LEU A 183 -7.99 6.16 -3.94
C LEU A 183 -9.05 7.26 -4.10
N LYS A 184 -8.65 8.50 -4.39
CA LYS A 184 -9.58 9.60 -4.68
C LYS A 184 -10.47 9.29 -5.90
N LYS A 185 -9.94 8.60 -6.92
CA LYS A 185 -10.75 8.09 -8.04
C LYS A 185 -11.76 7.03 -7.57
N GLY A 186 -11.32 6.09 -6.73
CA GLY A 186 -12.21 5.09 -6.15
C GLY A 186 -13.34 5.70 -5.32
N VAL A 187 -13.05 6.72 -4.52
CA VAL A 187 -14.07 7.50 -3.80
C VAL A 187 -15.07 8.12 -4.78
N HIS A 188 -14.59 8.71 -5.87
CA HIS A 188 -15.46 9.30 -6.88
C HIS A 188 -16.36 8.26 -7.56
N GLN A 189 -15.87 7.04 -7.82
CA GLN A 189 -16.68 5.92 -8.34
C GLN A 189 -17.73 5.46 -7.34
N ALA A 190 -17.37 5.29 -6.07
CA ALA A 190 -18.33 4.96 -5.00
C ALA A 190 -19.41 6.05 -4.83
N LYS A 191 -19.07 7.33 -4.99
CA LYS A 191 -20.08 8.42 -5.02
C LYS A 191 -21.03 8.31 -6.18
N LYS A 192 -20.56 7.89 -7.37
CA LYS A 192 -21.45 7.68 -8.53
C LYS A 192 -22.45 6.56 -8.24
N LEU A 193 -22.02 5.45 -7.65
CA LEU A 193 -22.92 4.35 -7.26
C LEU A 193 -23.99 4.83 -6.29
N LYS A 194 -23.60 5.57 -5.24
CA LYS A 194 -24.54 6.19 -4.30
C LYS A 194 -25.53 7.12 -5.01
N HIS A 195 -25.07 7.97 -5.92
CA HIS A 195 -25.93 8.88 -6.70
C HIS A 195 -26.89 8.15 -7.64
N HIS A 196 -26.46 7.05 -8.26
CA HIS A 196 -27.33 6.20 -9.07
C HIS A 196 -28.44 5.57 -8.19
N PHE A 197 -28.12 5.17 -6.97
CA PHE A 197 -29.09 4.67 -6.02
C PHE A 197 -30.11 5.74 -5.60
N GLU A 198 -29.63 6.93 -5.21
CA GLU A 198 -30.48 8.07 -4.81
C GLU A 198 -31.46 8.52 -5.92
N ARG A 199 -31.10 8.26 -7.19
CA ARG A 199 -31.92 8.56 -8.37
C ARG A 199 -32.78 7.40 -8.85
N MET A 200 -32.76 6.27 -8.14
CA MET A 200 -33.47 5.05 -8.52
C MET A 200 -33.13 4.59 -9.95
N ASP A 201 -31.83 4.60 -10.29
CA ASP A 201 -31.35 4.19 -11.61
C ASP A 201 -31.79 2.74 -11.93
N PRO A 202 -32.59 2.50 -12.99
CA PRO A 202 -33.15 1.18 -13.25
C PRO A 202 -32.10 0.10 -13.52
N ALA A 203 -30.95 0.46 -14.08
CA ALA A 203 -29.89 -0.51 -14.34
C ALA A 203 -29.22 -0.97 -13.04
N LEU A 204 -28.99 -0.04 -12.09
CA LEU A 204 -28.47 -0.37 -10.77
C LEU A 204 -29.47 -1.19 -9.95
N MET A 205 -30.75 -0.78 -9.91
CA MET A 205 -31.78 -1.50 -9.15
C MET A 205 -32.00 -2.92 -9.67
N SER A 206 -31.98 -3.09 -11.00
CA SER A 206 -32.09 -4.40 -11.64
C SER A 206 -30.87 -5.28 -11.39
N LEU A 207 -29.65 -4.72 -11.44
CA LEU A 207 -28.42 -5.46 -11.16
C LEU A 207 -28.34 -5.95 -9.71
N LEU A 208 -28.79 -5.11 -8.76
CA LEU A 208 -28.77 -5.40 -7.34
C LEU A 208 -30.01 -6.16 -6.86
N GLU A 209 -31.10 -6.19 -7.64
CA GLU A 209 -32.39 -6.75 -7.25
C GLU A 209 -32.95 -6.11 -5.96
N ILE A 210 -32.82 -4.78 -5.83
CA ILE A 210 -33.28 -3.97 -4.68
C ILE A 210 -34.22 -2.82 -5.09
N ASP A 211 -34.85 -2.19 -4.11
CA ASP A 211 -35.79 -1.06 -4.27
C ASP A 211 -35.47 0.11 -3.31
N GLU A 212 -36.31 1.17 -3.32
CA GLU A 212 -36.09 2.38 -2.50
C GLU A 212 -36.12 2.13 -0.98
N ASN A 213 -36.64 0.99 -0.53
CA ASN A 213 -36.71 0.66 0.89
C ASN A 213 -35.39 0.09 1.42
N TYR A 214 -34.40 -0.11 0.55
CA TYR A 214 -33.08 -0.55 0.95
C TYR A 214 -32.23 0.63 1.42
N ARG A 215 -31.43 0.39 2.45
CA ARG A 215 -30.33 1.27 2.80
C ARG A 215 -29.10 0.86 2.01
N LEU A 216 -28.59 1.74 1.15
CA LEU A 216 -27.35 1.53 0.41
C LEU A 216 -26.22 2.40 0.96
N VAL A 217 -25.11 1.76 1.32
CA VAL A 217 -23.85 2.44 1.68
C VAL A 217 -22.78 2.04 0.68
N SER A 218 -22.10 3.05 0.11
CA SER A 218 -20.98 2.86 -0.81
C SER A 218 -19.66 3.22 -0.12
N PHE A 219 -18.63 2.40 -0.26
CA PHE A 219 -17.31 2.65 0.33
C PHE A 219 -16.18 2.08 -0.53
N VAL A 220 -14.94 2.52 -0.24
CA VAL A 220 -13.74 1.97 -0.88
C VAL A 220 -13.14 0.92 0.04
N GLY A 221 -13.03 -0.30 -0.46
CA GLY A 221 -12.43 -1.43 0.23
C GLY A 221 -11.02 -1.71 -0.31
N SER A 222 -9.99 -1.39 0.46
CA SER A 222 -8.61 -1.73 0.08
C SER A 222 -8.11 -3.01 0.73
N ARG A 223 -7.22 -3.76 0.07
CA ARG A 223 -6.54 -4.89 0.74
C ARG A 223 -5.53 -4.40 1.77
N ASN A 224 -4.61 -3.53 1.34
CA ASN A 224 -3.39 -3.27 2.10
C ASN A 224 -3.36 -1.85 2.70
N TRP A 225 -3.87 -0.84 2.00
CA TRP A 225 -3.63 0.56 2.37
C TRP A 225 -4.85 1.45 2.17
N ILE A 226 -5.21 2.24 3.19
CA ILE A 226 -6.43 3.07 3.21
C ILE A 226 -6.19 4.55 2.92
N GLY A 227 -5.00 4.90 2.40
CA GLY A 227 -4.67 6.26 2.01
C GLY A 227 -3.95 7.08 3.07
N TYR A 228 -3.46 8.24 2.64
CA TYR A 228 -2.92 9.27 3.53
C TYR A 228 -4.03 10.15 4.09
N HIS A 229 -3.70 11.07 4.99
CA HIS A 229 -4.69 11.86 5.74
C HIS A 229 -5.63 12.70 4.87
N ASP A 230 -5.22 13.05 3.65
CA ASP A 230 -5.94 13.92 2.72
C ASP A 230 -6.87 13.17 1.75
N VAL A 231 -6.96 11.85 1.87
CA VAL A 231 -7.74 10.98 0.96
C VAL A 231 -9.10 10.61 1.54
N GLN A 232 -9.24 10.66 2.86
CA GLN A 232 -10.50 10.30 3.54
C GLN A 232 -11.61 11.29 3.16
N ASP A 233 -12.77 10.77 2.79
CA ASP A 233 -13.92 11.56 2.35
C ASP A 233 -15.07 11.51 3.35
N GLY A 234 -15.68 12.65 3.69
CA GLY A 234 -16.72 12.70 4.72
C GLY A 234 -17.93 11.77 4.45
N SER A 235 -18.26 11.47 3.19
CA SER A 235 -19.42 10.65 2.84
C SER A 235 -19.11 9.25 2.33
N ILE A 236 -17.85 8.97 1.97
CA ILE A 236 -17.41 7.65 1.49
C ILE A 236 -16.26 7.14 2.38
N PRO A 237 -16.53 6.15 3.23
CA PRO A 237 -15.50 5.48 4.02
C PRO A 237 -14.44 4.79 3.15
N ILE A 238 -13.21 4.72 3.65
CA ILE A 238 -12.13 3.92 3.07
C ILE A 238 -11.59 3.01 4.16
N ILE A 239 -11.72 1.69 3.97
CA ILE A 239 -11.40 0.69 4.98
C ILE A 239 -10.60 -0.47 4.38
N LYS A 240 -9.87 -1.21 5.22
CA LYS A 240 -9.29 -2.49 4.80
C LYS A 240 -10.40 -3.56 4.71
N ILE A 241 -10.45 -4.31 3.61
CA ILE A 241 -11.48 -5.35 3.37
C ILE A 241 -11.54 -6.37 4.50
N TRP A 242 -10.39 -6.84 4.98
CA TRP A 242 -10.36 -7.81 6.08
C TRP A 242 -10.99 -7.27 7.37
N HIS A 243 -10.88 -5.97 7.62
CA HIS A 243 -11.46 -5.35 8.81
C HIS A 243 -12.98 -5.28 8.67
N PHE A 244 -13.48 -4.87 7.50
CA PHE A 244 -14.91 -4.89 7.20
C PHE A 244 -15.51 -6.31 7.33
N ILE A 245 -14.89 -7.32 6.72
CA ILE A 245 -15.34 -8.72 6.82
C ILE A 245 -15.34 -9.20 8.27
N LYS A 246 -14.28 -8.88 9.03
CA LYS A 246 -14.19 -9.24 10.44
C LYS A 246 -15.35 -8.64 11.24
N SER A 247 -15.62 -7.35 11.07
CA SER A 247 -16.72 -6.67 11.75
C SER A 247 -18.09 -7.20 11.31
N LEU A 248 -18.27 -7.51 10.03
CA LEU A 248 -19.50 -8.15 9.53
C LEU A 248 -19.75 -9.50 10.20
N LYS A 249 -18.71 -10.32 10.38
CA LYS A 249 -18.80 -11.60 11.10
C LYS A 249 -19.09 -11.41 12.59
N GLU A 250 -18.46 -10.42 13.22
CA GLU A 250 -18.66 -10.11 14.64
C GLU A 250 -20.08 -9.61 14.93
N PHE A 251 -20.62 -8.74 14.08
CA PHE A 251 -21.98 -8.21 14.24
C PHE A 251 -23.05 -9.17 13.73
N SER A 252 -22.72 -10.02 12.75
CA SER A 252 -23.66 -10.91 12.04
C SER A 252 -24.91 -10.15 11.51
N ASP A 253 -24.74 -8.87 11.19
CA ASP A 253 -25.79 -7.93 10.80
C ASP A 253 -25.18 -6.87 9.88
N LEU A 254 -25.62 -6.86 8.62
CA LEU A 254 -25.06 -5.94 7.63
C LEU A 254 -25.40 -4.49 7.98
N SER A 255 -26.62 -4.21 8.43
CA SER A 255 -27.04 -2.84 8.76
C SER A 255 -26.21 -2.24 9.89
N LYS A 256 -25.98 -3.00 10.96
CA LYS A 256 -25.09 -2.57 12.07
C LYS A 256 -23.64 -2.37 11.63
N THR A 257 -23.16 -3.24 10.73
CA THR A 257 -21.82 -3.12 10.17
C THR A 257 -21.69 -1.84 9.34
N LEU A 258 -22.74 -1.47 8.61
CA LEU A 258 -22.80 -0.23 7.85
C LEU A 258 -22.85 1.00 8.75
N ASP A 259 -23.58 0.97 9.87
CA ASP A 259 -23.54 2.03 10.89
C ASP A 259 -22.12 2.23 11.42
N TRP A 260 -21.48 1.15 11.86
CA TRP A 260 -20.10 1.16 12.36
C TRP A 260 -19.10 1.71 11.33
N LEU A 261 -19.31 1.40 10.04
CA LEU A 261 -18.49 1.86 8.94
C LEU A 261 -18.67 3.36 8.66
N GLU A 262 -19.91 3.85 8.59
CA GLU A 262 -20.23 5.27 8.36
C GLU A 262 -19.79 6.16 9.52
N GLU A 263 -19.92 5.66 10.77
CA GLU A 263 -19.41 6.32 11.98
C GLU A 263 -17.88 6.23 12.11
N ARG A 264 -17.21 5.49 11.22
CA ARG A 264 -15.75 5.34 11.16
C ARG A 264 -15.13 4.80 12.45
N LEU A 265 -15.89 3.96 13.16
CA LEU A 265 -15.47 3.34 14.43
C LEU A 265 -14.31 2.33 14.27
N TYR A 266 -13.87 2.08 13.03
CA TYR A 266 -12.68 1.32 12.69
C TYR A 266 -11.37 2.12 12.83
N LEU A 267 -11.46 3.45 12.97
CA LEU A 267 -10.32 4.34 13.20
C LEU A 267 -10.11 4.56 14.71
N PRO A 268 -8.86 4.84 15.15
CA PRO A 268 -8.61 5.24 16.52
C PRO A 268 -9.38 6.50 16.90
N LEU A 269 -10.01 6.50 18.07
CA LEU A 269 -10.81 7.59 18.61
C LEU A 269 -10.04 8.34 19.69
N CYS A 270 -9.95 9.67 19.54
CA CYS A 270 -9.38 10.54 20.56
C CYS A 270 -10.24 10.51 21.84
N GLY A 271 -9.60 10.41 23.01
CA GLY A 271 -10.24 10.26 24.32
C GLY A 271 -10.67 8.83 24.66
N LYS A 272 -10.56 7.88 23.72
CA LYS A 272 -10.85 6.45 23.96
C LYS A 272 -9.63 5.57 23.72
N ASP A 273 -8.99 5.73 22.57
CA ASP A 273 -7.84 4.92 22.15
C ASP A 273 -6.53 5.70 22.37
N TYR A 274 -6.56 7.02 22.15
CA TYR A 274 -5.41 7.90 22.39
C TYR A 274 -5.84 9.27 22.90
N GLU A 275 -4.92 9.97 23.54
CA GLU A 275 -5.05 11.38 23.89
C GLU A 275 -3.94 12.20 23.22
N VAL A 276 -4.30 13.39 22.73
CA VAL A 276 -3.31 14.35 22.24
C VAL A 276 -2.76 15.13 23.43
N VAL A 277 -1.44 15.06 23.63
CA VAL A 277 -0.74 15.71 24.73
C VAL A 277 0.28 16.72 24.22
N LEU A 278 0.57 17.74 25.01
CA LEU A 278 1.73 18.61 24.78
C LEU A 278 2.87 18.11 25.66
N LEU A 279 3.95 17.69 25.01
CA LEU A 279 5.19 17.25 25.65
C LEU A 279 6.16 18.42 25.67
N ASP A 280 6.69 18.73 26.84
CA ASP A 280 7.83 19.63 26.96
C ASP A 280 9.08 18.86 26.49
N ILE A 281 9.75 19.38 25.45
CA ILE A 281 10.98 18.80 24.92
C ILE A 281 12.15 19.69 25.33
N GLU A 282 13.15 19.10 25.98
CA GLU A 282 14.43 19.73 26.28
C GLU A 282 15.55 19.03 25.51
N PHE A 283 16.28 19.78 24.69
CA PHE A 283 17.47 19.29 23.97
C PHE A 283 18.64 20.25 24.20
N GLY A 284 19.52 19.89 25.13
CA GLY A 284 20.57 20.79 25.61
C GLY A 284 19.96 22.00 26.32
N CYS A 285 20.24 23.21 25.84
CA CYS A 285 19.65 24.44 26.37
C CYS A 285 18.32 24.85 25.71
N TRP A 286 17.86 24.10 24.71
CA TRP A 286 16.64 24.42 23.97
C TRP A 286 15.43 23.77 24.63
N LYS A 287 14.42 24.58 24.95
CA LYS A 287 13.13 24.14 25.47
C LYS A 287 12.04 24.44 24.46
N SER A 288 11.20 23.47 24.15
CA SER A 288 10.07 23.61 23.23
C SER A 288 8.88 22.80 23.72
N LYS A 289 7.70 23.05 23.14
CA LYS A 289 6.51 22.21 23.31
C LYS A 289 6.20 21.52 22.00
N TRP A 290 5.95 20.22 22.06
CA TRP A 290 5.60 19.40 20.90
C TRP A 290 4.32 18.63 21.17
N TYR A 291 3.47 18.48 20.16
CA TYR A 291 2.28 17.65 20.30
C TYR A 291 2.66 16.18 20.13
N GLY A 292 2.21 15.33 21.05
CA GLY A 292 2.36 13.89 21.02
C GLY A 292 1.01 13.19 21.14
N MET A 293 1.01 11.88 20.93
CA MET A 293 -0.12 11.01 21.22
C MET A 293 0.29 10.03 22.32
N LYS A 294 -0.50 9.91 23.38
CA LYS A 294 -0.36 8.85 24.39
C LYS A 294 -1.53 7.89 24.30
N SER A 295 -1.30 6.61 24.63
CA SER A 295 -2.39 5.63 24.76
C SER A 295 -3.31 6.06 25.89
N ALA A 296 -4.63 6.02 25.68
CA ALA A 296 -5.61 6.33 26.71
C ALA A 296 -5.72 5.23 27.80
N THR A 297 -5.17 4.04 27.55
CA THR A 297 -5.23 2.88 28.45
C THR A 297 -3.85 2.40 28.94
N GLY A 298 -2.77 3.12 28.58
CA GLY A 298 -1.41 2.80 29.03
C GLY A 298 -1.12 3.36 30.43
N PRO A 299 -0.18 2.75 31.19
CA PRO A 299 0.34 3.38 32.41
C PRO A 299 0.89 4.77 32.06
N ASP A 300 0.71 5.74 32.96
CA ASP A 300 1.31 7.08 32.81
C ASP A 300 2.82 6.92 32.64
N ILE A 301 3.28 7.07 31.40
CA ILE A 301 4.70 7.17 31.12
C ILE A 301 5.05 8.59 31.53
N ASN A 302 5.59 8.75 32.74
CA ASN A 302 6.31 9.95 33.13
C ASN A 302 7.54 10.04 32.21
N ILE A 303 7.39 10.77 31.10
CA ILE A 303 8.49 11.19 30.22
C ILE A 303 8.95 12.56 30.71
#